data_AF-A0A7Y2KGK9-F1
#
_entry.id   AF-A0A7Y2KGK9-F1
#
_cell.length_a   1.000
_cell.length_b   1.000
_cell.length_c   1.000
_cell.angle_alpha   90.00
_cell.angle_beta   90.00
_cell.angle_gamma   90.00
#
_symmetry.space_group_name_H-M   'P 1'
#
loop_
_entity.id
_entity.type
_entity.pdbx_description
1 polymer ?
#
loop_
_entity_poly.entity_id
_entity_poly.type
_entity_poly.pdbx_seq_one_letter_code
_entity_poly.pdbx_strand_id
1 'polypeptide(L)' 'IKYGAGFGIRWYSPMGPLRFEWGWNLDPDPGEDKRVVEFTIGTAF' A
#
# COMPACT_ATOMS: atom_id res chain seq x y z
N ILE A 1 -6.73 20.64 1.54
CA ILE A 1 -5.53 20.02 0.94
C ILE A 1 -5.44 18.66 1.60
N LYS A 2 -5.63 17.55 0.86
CA LYS A 2 -5.60 16.21 1.45
C LYS A 2 -4.16 15.76 1.58
N TYR A 3 -3.75 15.37 2.78
CA TYR A 3 -2.41 14.86 3.07
C TYR A 3 -2.50 13.35 3.26
N GLY A 4 -1.58 12.63 2.64
CA GLY A 4 -1.42 11.19 2.79
C GLY A 4 0.05 10.85 2.97
N ALA A 5 0.34 9.84 3.78
CA ALA A 5 1.66 9.26 3.91
C ALA A 5 1.56 7.75 3.74
N GLY A 6 2.47 7.16 3.00
CA GLY A 6 2.46 5.71 2.75
C GLY A 6 3.85 5.12 2.81
N PHE A 7 3.91 3.82 3.08
CA PHE A 7 5.11 3.01 3.08
C PHE A 7 4.89 1.77 2.21
N GLY A 8 5.82 1.52 1.29
CA GLY A 8 5.77 0.38 0.37
C GLY A 8 7.01 -0.51 0.51
N ILE A 9 6.79 -1.81 0.75
CA ILE A 9 7.83 -2.85 0.67
C ILE A 9 7.70 -3.55 -0.68
N ARG A 10 8.77 -3.52 -1.46
CA ARG A 10 8.94 -4.39 -2.62
C ARG A 10 9.98 -5.45 -2.30
N TRP A 11 9.55 -6.70 -2.34
CA TRP A 11 10.41 -7.85 -2.06
C TRP A 11 10.36 -8.81 -3.25
N TYR A 12 11.51 -9.03 -3.89
CA TYR A 12 11.67 -10.10 -4.87
C TYR A 12 11.88 -11.42 -4.13
N SER A 13 10.85 -12.25 -4.08
CA SER A 13 10.95 -13.62 -3.57
C SER A 13 11.29 -14.60 -4.70
N PRO A 14 11.83 -15.79 -4.42
CA PRO A 14 12.08 -16.83 -5.42
C PRO A 14 10.82 -17.26 -6.21
N MET A 15 9.63 -16.95 -5.69
CA MET A 15 8.33 -17.26 -6.29
C MET A 15 7.73 -16.09 -7.10
N GLY A 16 8.36 -14.91 -7.07
CA GLY A 16 7.89 -13.70 -7.76
C GLY A 16 8.01 -12.42 -6.93
N PRO A 17 7.85 -11.24 -7.56
CA PRO A 17 7.80 -9.95 -6.88
C PRO A 17 6.57 -9.83 -5.99
N LEU A 18 6.82 -9.62 -4.70
CA LEU A 18 5.85 -9.27 -3.68
C LEU A 18 5.85 -7.75 -3.50
N ARG A 19 4.66 -7.16 -3.45
CA ARG A 19 4.46 -5.75 -3.20
C ARG A 19 3.44 -5.58 -2.09
N PHE A 20 3.88 -5.00 -0.99
CA PHE A 20 3.02 -4.58 0.10
C PHE A 20 3.06 -3.06 0.19
N GLU A 21 1.91 -2.42 0.15
CA GLU A 21 1.77 -0.97 0.28
C GLU A 21 0.80 -0.65 1.43
N TRP A 22 1.28 0.13 2.39
CA TRP A 22 0.49 0.65 3.52
C TRP A 22 0.35 2.15 3.35
N GLY A 23 -0.85 2.60 2.99
CA GLY A 23 -1.23 4.01 2.91
C GLY A 23 -1.97 4.46 4.16
N TRP A 24 -1.56 5.59 4.73
CA TRP A 24 -2.27 6.29 5.79
C TRP A 24 -2.79 7.64 5.27
N ASN A 25 -4.10 7.83 5.37
CA ASN A 25 -4.69 9.13 5.13
C ASN A 25 -4.48 10.00 6.37
N LEU A 26 -3.75 11.10 6.22
CA LEU A 26 -3.45 12.04 7.32
C LEU A 26 -4.58 13.05 7.53
N ASP A 27 -5.42 13.27 6.51
CA ASP A 27 -6.60 14.14 6.55
C ASP A 27 -7.85 13.43 6.00
N PRO A 28 -8.36 12.36 6.66
CA PRO A 28 -9.57 11.68 6.21
C PRO A 28 -10.83 12.43 6.64
N ASP A 29 -11.72 12.69 5.69
CA ASP A 29 -13.08 13.20 5.94
C ASP A 29 -13.91 12.20 6.76
N PRO A 30 -14.95 12.65 7.49
CA PRO A 30 -15.86 11.78 8.23
C PRO A 30 -16.60 10.82 7.27
N GLY A 31 -16.09 9.59 7.18
CA GLY A 31 -16.59 8.54 6.29
C GLY A 31 -15.53 7.88 5.41
N GLU A 32 -14.32 8.45 5.33
CA GLU A 32 -13.20 7.82 4.60
C GLU A 32 -12.37 6.87 5.47
N ASP A 33 -11.88 5.82 4.83
CA ASP A 33 -10.94 4.88 5.44
C ASP A 33 -9.62 5.57 5.80
N LYS A 34 -9.28 5.55 7.09
CA LYS A 34 -8.06 6.17 7.63
C LYS A 34 -6.78 5.45 7.16
N ARG A 35 -6.90 4.21 6.70
CA ARG A 35 -5.80 3.29 6.42
C ARG A 35 -6.17 2.41 5.23
N VAL A 36 -5.30 2.37 4.22
CA VAL A 36 -5.41 1.48 3.07
C VAL A 36 -4.21 0.54 3.11
N VAL A 37 -4.47 -0.75 3.03
CA VAL A 37 -3.42 -1.77 2.95
C VAL A 37 -3.65 -2.53 1.66
N GLU A 38 -2.68 -2.46 0.76
CA GLU A 38 -2.72 -3.16 -0.52
C GLU A 38 -1.59 -4.18 -0.58
N PHE A 39 -1.92 -5.40 -0.95
CA PHE A 39 -0.95 -6.47 -1.10
C PHE A 39 -1.14 -7.12 -2.47
N THR A 40 -0.06 -7.20 -3.23
CA THR A 40 -0.05 -7.81 -4.56
C THR A 40 1.09 -8.82 -4.64
N ILE A 41 0.75 -10.05 -5.04
CA ILE A 41 1.70 -11.09 -5.42
C ILE A 41 1.74 -11.11 -6.94
N GLY A 42 2.79 -10.52 -7.52
CA GLY A 42 2.99 -10.53 -8.96
C GLY A 42 3.64 -11.84 -9.40
N THR A 43 3.16 -12.42 -10.49
CA THR A 43 3.95 -13.36 -11.28
C THR A 43 5.02 -12.55 -12.01
N ALA A 44 6.30 -12.90 -11.88
CA ALA A 44 7.33 -12.31 -12.74
C ALA A 44 7.06 -12.77 -14.17
N PHE A 45 6.60 -11.87 -15.03
CA PHE A 45 6.39 -12.12 -16.46
C PHE A 45 7.73 -12.15 -17.20
#